data_AF-A0A534M292-F1
#
_entry.id   AF-A0A534M292-F1
#
_cell.length_a   1.000
_cell.length_b   1.000
_cell.length_c   1.000
_cell.angle_alpha   90.00
_cell.angle_beta   90.00
_cell.angle_gamma   90.00
#
_symmetry.space_group_name_H-M   'P 1'
#
loop_
_entity.id
_entity.type
_entity.pdbx_description
1 polymer ?
#
loop_
_entity_poly.entity_id
_entity_poly.type
_entity_poly.pdbx_seq_one_letter_code
_entity_poly.pdbx_strand_id
1 'polypeptide(L)'
;MSNVIVPSWTPSGPATMKVIRSTHSSRLSRLPRRSIRSSYGTSTFVTVGADMAPPFIQYRGLVWDSGVRSLGLGPRISATKVQVTPRSPVANQRRAGHTCKTDGRGGGRSMDGQQTIGIAGVGKMGEALVRGLLVGRVVPATRILVSDAVPSRAKEVAAKHGVGHTESIGELAAKSDLLFLAAKPKDMAALVEGIATRIKRDSLVITLAAGVRTAFVEKVLAGRGRVVRIMPNLPCAVGEGATAFALGKTAMEHDALTMEEIFGAIGRVTMVEERMLDAVTGLSGSGPGFIGALAHAMIEGGARSGLPRDVAYKLVLQTMKGTAELLLIDGLEPMQLFRMVATPNGTTEAGWKVMEERGVPSAISDVIVAASARAAELAAEVDKGHK
;
A
#
# COMPACT_ATOMS: atom_id res chain seq x y z
N MET A 1 -20.83 18.47 -59.44
CA MET A 1 -21.87 17.43 -59.52
C MET A 1 -21.26 16.26 -60.27
N SER A 2 -20.95 15.17 -59.59
CA SER A 2 -20.40 13.97 -60.22
C SER A 2 -20.87 12.75 -59.43
N ASN A 3 -21.52 11.85 -60.16
CA ASN A 3 -22.28 10.71 -59.67
C ASN A 3 -21.39 9.54 -59.20
N VAL A 4 -21.87 8.94 -58.11
CA VAL A 4 -21.92 7.52 -57.71
C VAL A 4 -21.39 6.49 -58.72
N ILE A 5 -20.49 5.60 -58.25
CA ILE A 5 -20.53 4.15 -58.49
C ILE A 5 -20.02 3.43 -57.23
N VAL A 6 -20.85 2.52 -56.69
CA VAL A 6 -20.55 1.55 -55.63
C VAL A 6 -20.32 0.19 -56.28
N PRO A 7 -19.47 -0.70 -55.72
CA PRO A 7 -19.73 -2.12 -55.88
C PRO A 7 -19.80 -2.87 -54.54
N SER A 8 -20.86 -3.65 -54.43
CA SER A 8 -21.15 -4.71 -53.48
C SER A 8 -20.31 -5.96 -53.77
N TRP A 9 -19.73 -6.59 -52.75
CA TRP A 9 -19.27 -7.98 -52.82
C TRP A 9 -19.45 -8.70 -51.47
N THR A 10 -20.19 -9.80 -51.49
CA THR A 10 -20.32 -10.82 -50.44
C THR A 10 -19.42 -12.02 -50.74
N PRO A 11 -19.09 -12.88 -49.76
CA PRO A 11 -17.91 -13.73 -49.79
C PRO A 11 -18.19 -15.15 -50.31
N SER A 12 -17.20 -15.76 -50.98
CA SER A 12 -17.19 -17.19 -51.28
C SER A 12 -15.77 -17.77 -51.31
N GLY A 13 -15.54 -18.81 -50.48
CA GLY A 13 -14.57 -19.89 -50.72
C GLY A 13 -13.15 -19.75 -50.11
N PRO A 14 -12.54 -20.85 -49.60
CA PRO A 14 -11.31 -20.80 -48.81
C PRO A 14 -10.06 -20.81 -49.71
N ALA A 15 -9.12 -19.89 -49.45
CA ALA A 15 -7.83 -19.86 -50.14
C ALA A 15 -6.77 -20.69 -49.38
N THR A 16 -6.17 -21.61 -50.12
CA THR A 16 -5.11 -22.54 -49.76
C THR A 16 -3.76 -21.85 -49.49
N MET A 17 -3.07 -22.35 -48.46
CA MET A 17 -1.78 -21.88 -47.97
C MET A 17 -0.62 -22.30 -48.89
N LYS A 18 0.14 -21.32 -49.43
CA LYS A 18 1.43 -21.56 -50.10
C LYS A 18 2.57 -21.27 -49.12
N VAL A 19 3.36 -22.29 -48.81
CA VAL A 19 4.60 -22.21 -48.01
C VAL A 19 5.76 -21.86 -48.94
N ILE A 20 6.52 -20.82 -48.61
CA ILE A 20 7.85 -20.54 -49.20
C ILE A 20 8.88 -20.65 -48.07
N ARG A 21 9.76 -21.66 -48.15
CA ARG A 21 10.97 -21.79 -47.30
C ARG A 21 12.14 -21.14 -47.99
N SER A 22 12.96 -20.38 -47.25
CA SER A 22 14.34 -20.09 -47.63
C SER A 22 15.28 -20.55 -46.52
N THR A 23 16.27 -21.36 -46.87
CA THR A 23 17.34 -21.87 -46.01
C THR A 23 18.61 -21.09 -46.27
N HIS A 24 19.31 -20.65 -45.22
CA HIS A 24 20.75 -20.37 -45.28
C HIS A 24 21.46 -20.97 -44.07
N SER A 25 22.47 -21.79 -44.36
CA SER A 25 23.34 -22.49 -43.43
C SER A 25 24.64 -21.72 -43.21
N SER A 26 25.23 -21.79 -42.02
CA SER A 26 26.68 -21.72 -41.88
C SER A 26 27.17 -22.57 -40.70
N ARG A 27 28.34 -23.18 -40.90
CA ARG A 27 28.92 -24.30 -40.15
C ARG A 27 29.77 -23.84 -38.94
N LEU A 28 29.63 -24.63 -37.87
CA LEU A 28 30.55 -25.07 -36.80
C LEU A 28 32.06 -24.71 -36.84
N SER A 29 32.60 -24.41 -35.63
CA SER A 29 33.93 -24.87 -35.17
C SER A 29 34.09 -24.98 -33.63
N ARG A 30 34.13 -26.24 -33.14
CA ARG A 30 34.92 -26.90 -32.05
C ARG A 30 35.36 -26.17 -30.73
N LEU A 31 34.76 -26.61 -29.59
CA LEU A 31 35.28 -27.19 -28.30
C LEU A 31 36.60 -26.70 -27.61
N PRO A 32 36.79 -26.77 -26.25
CA PRO A 32 36.48 -27.95 -25.40
C PRO A 32 35.88 -27.74 -23.98
N ARG A 33 35.47 -28.89 -23.42
CA ARG A 33 34.82 -29.14 -22.12
C ARG A 33 35.75 -28.99 -20.91
N ARG A 34 35.20 -28.53 -19.77
CA ARG A 34 35.58 -28.98 -18.42
C ARG A 34 34.34 -29.16 -17.54
N SER A 35 34.33 -30.29 -16.84
CA SER A 35 33.24 -30.86 -16.04
C SER A 35 33.11 -30.20 -14.67
N ILE A 36 31.87 -29.91 -14.25
CA ILE A 36 31.48 -29.91 -12.83
C ILE A 36 30.17 -30.71 -12.74
N ARG A 37 30.22 -31.82 -11.99
CA ARG A 37 29.04 -32.59 -11.59
C ARG A 37 28.24 -31.76 -10.59
N SER A 38 26.97 -31.52 -10.89
CA SER A 38 25.97 -31.14 -9.90
C SER A 38 24.80 -32.10 -10.05
N SER A 39 24.55 -32.84 -8.98
CA SER A 39 23.43 -33.76 -8.79
C SER A 39 22.12 -32.97 -8.76
N TYR A 40 21.29 -33.10 -9.80
CA TYR A 40 19.89 -32.72 -9.77
C TYR A 40 19.02 -33.94 -10.03
N GLY A 41 18.03 -34.12 -9.15
CA GLY A 41 16.96 -35.08 -9.31
C GLY A 41 16.21 -34.87 -10.63
N THR A 42 15.88 -35.98 -11.26
CA THR A 42 15.06 -36.13 -12.44
C THR A 42 13.78 -35.29 -12.39
N SER A 43 13.60 -34.43 -13.39
CA SER A 43 12.29 -33.90 -13.79
C SER A 43 12.18 -34.08 -15.30
N THR A 44 11.25 -34.93 -15.72
CA THR A 44 10.93 -35.20 -17.12
C THR A 44 10.30 -33.95 -17.74
N PHE A 45 10.97 -33.33 -18.70
CA PHE A 45 10.38 -32.27 -19.53
C PHE A 45 9.78 -32.89 -20.78
N VAL A 46 8.47 -32.72 -20.97
CA VAL A 46 7.82 -32.90 -22.27
C VAL A 46 7.90 -31.57 -22.99
N THR A 47 8.68 -31.49 -24.06
CA THR A 47 8.76 -30.33 -24.94
C THR A 47 7.67 -30.45 -26.00
N VAL A 48 6.72 -29.51 -26.03
CA VAL A 48 5.88 -29.24 -27.20
C VAL A 48 6.14 -27.80 -27.61
N GLY A 49 6.48 -27.62 -28.89
CA GLY A 49 7.16 -26.43 -29.41
C GLY A 49 6.32 -25.17 -29.52
N ALA A 50 7.07 -24.05 -29.53
CA ALA A 50 6.86 -22.74 -30.15
C ALA A 50 5.41 -22.29 -30.43
N ASP A 51 4.90 -21.39 -29.58
CA ASP A 51 4.70 -19.98 -29.96
C ASP A 51 4.43 -19.15 -28.69
N MET A 52 5.15 -18.04 -28.55
CA MET A 52 5.06 -17.14 -27.39
C MET A 52 3.88 -16.18 -27.54
N ALA A 53 2.93 -16.27 -26.61
CA ALA A 53 2.03 -15.17 -26.24
C ALA A 53 2.15 -14.96 -24.72
N PRO A 54 2.26 -13.72 -24.21
CA PRO A 54 2.34 -13.51 -22.77
C PRO A 54 0.99 -13.85 -22.11
N PRO A 55 0.98 -14.42 -20.89
CA PRO A 55 -0.26 -14.81 -20.24
C PRO A 55 -1.06 -13.58 -19.82
N PHE A 56 -2.30 -13.49 -20.31
CA PHE A 56 -3.34 -12.64 -19.75
C PHE A 56 -3.57 -13.03 -18.28
N ILE A 57 -3.34 -12.09 -17.36
CA ILE A 57 -3.70 -12.25 -15.94
C ILE A 57 -5.12 -11.72 -15.77
N GLN A 58 -6.07 -12.63 -15.55
CA GLN A 58 -7.46 -12.31 -15.26
C GLN A 58 -7.64 -12.16 -13.74
N TYR A 59 -7.86 -10.93 -13.25
CA TYR A 59 -8.20 -10.70 -11.84
C TYR A 59 -9.70 -10.91 -11.60
N ARG A 60 -10.03 -11.70 -10.56
CA ARG A 60 -11.39 -11.97 -10.09
C ARG A 60 -12.04 -10.68 -9.56
N GLY A 61 -13.12 -10.25 -10.20
CA GLY A 61 -14.06 -9.28 -9.65
C GLY A 61 -15.08 -9.91 -8.68
N LEU A 62 -15.51 -9.12 -7.70
CA LEU A 62 -16.71 -9.36 -6.90
C LEU A 62 -17.91 -9.59 -7.83
N VAL A 63 -18.63 -10.71 -7.64
CA VAL A 63 -19.89 -10.96 -8.34
C VAL A 63 -20.99 -10.20 -7.60
N TRP A 64 -21.59 -9.23 -8.28
CA TRP A 64 -22.90 -8.68 -7.90
C TRP A 64 -23.95 -9.42 -8.73
N ASP A 65 -24.88 -10.07 -8.04
CA ASP A 65 -25.94 -10.87 -8.63
C ASP A 65 -26.97 -9.97 -9.34
N SER A 66 -26.99 -10.00 -10.67
CA SER A 66 -28.14 -9.59 -11.46
C SER A 66 -28.61 -10.78 -12.28
N GLY A 67 -29.69 -11.38 -11.80
CA GLY A 67 -30.27 -12.59 -12.37
C GLY A 67 -30.64 -12.43 -13.84
N VAL A 68 -29.94 -13.18 -14.69
CA VAL A 68 -30.42 -13.56 -16.02
C VAL A 68 -30.21 -15.06 -16.16
N ARG A 69 -31.31 -15.82 -16.23
CA ARG A 69 -31.30 -17.25 -16.53
C ARG A 69 -30.86 -17.45 -17.98
N SER A 70 -29.87 -18.30 -18.22
CA SER A 70 -29.72 -18.99 -19.49
C SER A 70 -29.26 -20.44 -19.27
N LEU A 71 -29.85 -21.31 -20.09
CA LEU A 71 -29.81 -22.76 -20.03
C LEU A 71 -28.55 -23.32 -20.70
N GLY A 72 -27.95 -24.34 -20.06
CA GLY A 72 -27.54 -25.59 -20.72
C GLY A 72 -26.23 -25.67 -21.53
N LEU A 73 -25.39 -26.61 -21.07
CA LEU A 73 -24.51 -27.53 -21.83
C LEU A 73 -23.09 -27.06 -22.24
N GLY A 74 -22.08 -27.56 -21.50
CA GLY A 74 -20.65 -27.58 -21.87
C GLY A 74 -19.80 -28.31 -20.80
N PRO A 75 -18.71 -29.03 -21.16
CA PRO A 75 -18.06 -30.00 -20.27
C PRO A 75 -17.28 -29.32 -19.12
N ARG A 76 -17.31 -29.95 -17.94
CA ARG A 76 -16.64 -29.48 -16.72
C ARG A 76 -15.12 -29.56 -16.86
N ILE A 77 -14.44 -28.42 -16.88
CA ILE A 77 -13.00 -28.33 -16.64
C ILE A 77 -12.78 -28.06 -15.15
N SER A 78 -12.16 -29.01 -14.46
CA SER A 78 -11.71 -28.87 -13.08
C SER A 78 -10.50 -27.95 -13.02
N ALA A 79 -10.65 -26.75 -12.47
CA ALA A 79 -9.53 -25.84 -12.22
C ALA A 79 -8.93 -26.14 -10.84
N THR A 80 -7.74 -26.76 -10.82
CA THR A 80 -6.92 -26.88 -9.61
C THR A 80 -6.48 -25.49 -9.16
N LYS A 81 -6.86 -25.11 -7.93
CA LYS A 81 -6.45 -23.85 -7.28
C LYS A 81 -4.92 -23.85 -7.08
N VAL A 82 -4.20 -23.02 -7.82
CA VAL A 82 -2.83 -22.64 -7.46
C VAL A 82 -2.91 -21.34 -6.67
N GLN A 83 -2.60 -21.43 -5.38
CA GLN A 83 -2.59 -20.30 -4.46
C GLN A 83 -1.18 -19.71 -4.46
N VAL A 84 -0.98 -18.60 -5.16
CA VAL A 84 0.28 -17.86 -5.14
C VAL A 84 0.25 -16.91 -3.95
N THR A 85 1.08 -17.16 -2.95
CA THR A 85 1.38 -16.20 -1.89
C THR A 85 2.32 -15.11 -2.44
N PRO A 86 2.02 -13.82 -2.26
CA PRO A 86 2.95 -12.77 -2.66
C PRO A 86 4.20 -12.86 -1.76
N ARG A 87 5.38 -13.02 -2.38
CA ARG A 87 6.65 -12.85 -1.69
C ARG A 87 6.88 -11.36 -1.48
N SER A 88 7.07 -10.96 -0.23
CA SER A 88 7.50 -9.61 0.14
C SER A 88 8.83 -9.26 -0.54
N PRO A 89 9.00 -8.06 -1.15
CA PRO A 89 10.26 -7.65 -1.74
C PRO A 89 11.17 -7.08 -0.66
N VAL A 90 11.67 -7.96 0.23
CA VAL A 90 12.79 -7.62 1.13
C VAL A 90 13.82 -8.73 0.99
N ALA A 91 14.60 -8.68 -0.09
CA ALA A 91 15.76 -9.54 -0.26
C ALA A 91 16.74 -8.98 -1.30
N ASN A 92 17.50 -7.94 -0.94
CA ASN A 92 18.95 -7.88 -1.23
C ASN A 92 19.57 -6.58 -0.69
N GLN A 93 20.06 -6.62 0.55
CA GLN A 93 21.29 -5.92 0.90
C GLN A 93 22.17 -6.87 1.70
N ARG A 94 23.41 -7.03 1.22
CA ARG A 94 24.36 -8.03 1.67
C ARG A 94 24.87 -7.69 3.08
N ARG A 95 24.88 -8.70 3.94
CA ARG A 95 25.50 -8.69 5.27
C ARG A 95 27.02 -8.51 5.16
N ALA A 96 27.56 -7.53 5.89
CA ALA A 96 28.92 -7.59 6.42
C ALA A 96 28.82 -8.00 7.90
N GLY A 97 29.64 -8.96 8.30
CA GLY A 97 29.46 -9.71 9.55
C GLY A 97 29.82 -8.95 10.81
N HIS A 98 28.93 -9.05 11.80
CA HIS A 98 29.28 -8.93 13.22
C HIS A 98 28.58 -10.06 13.98
N THR A 99 29.35 -11.05 14.42
CA THR A 99 28.91 -12.05 15.39
C THR A 99 29.00 -11.42 16.78
N CYS A 100 27.88 -10.91 17.30
CA CYS A 100 27.78 -10.55 18.71
C CYS A 100 27.39 -11.79 19.51
N LYS A 101 28.28 -12.21 20.42
CA LYS A 101 28.01 -13.28 21.39
C LYS A 101 26.90 -12.81 22.34
N THR A 102 25.88 -13.63 22.49
CA THR A 102 24.78 -13.40 23.44
C THR A 102 25.20 -13.83 24.83
N ASP A 103 25.63 -12.88 25.66
CA ASP A 103 25.59 -13.03 27.11
C ASP A 103 24.25 -12.49 27.63
N GLY A 104 23.64 -13.25 28.55
CA GLY A 104 22.25 -13.09 28.95
C GLY A 104 21.93 -11.78 29.68
N ARG A 105 20.63 -11.43 29.60
CA ARG A 105 19.88 -10.31 30.22
C ARG A 105 19.82 -9.03 29.37
N GLY A 106 18.93 -9.08 28.37
CA GLY A 106 18.53 -7.93 27.56
C GLY A 106 17.83 -8.40 26.29
N GLY A 107 16.77 -9.21 26.43
CA GLY A 107 16.11 -9.85 25.28
C GLY A 107 15.32 -8.85 24.45
N GLY A 108 15.86 -8.44 23.31
CA GLY A 108 15.09 -7.80 22.24
C GLY A 108 14.00 -8.76 21.77
N ARG A 109 12.72 -8.38 21.93
CA ARG A 109 11.60 -9.15 21.39
C ARG A 109 11.21 -8.54 20.03
N SER A 110 11.37 -9.32 18.95
CA SER A 110 10.54 -9.20 17.75
C SER A 110 9.06 -9.38 18.12
N MET A 111 8.09 -8.97 17.29
CA MET A 111 6.68 -9.16 17.65
C MET A 111 6.39 -10.63 17.95
N ASP A 112 6.09 -10.91 19.22
CA ASP A 112 5.57 -12.21 19.63
C ASP A 112 4.06 -12.13 19.42
N GLY A 113 3.46 -13.11 18.74
CA GLY A 113 2.02 -13.17 18.45
C GLY A 113 1.11 -13.18 19.70
N GLN A 114 1.69 -13.02 20.88
CA GLN A 114 1.05 -12.85 22.17
C GLN A 114 0.79 -11.38 22.56
N GLN A 115 1.39 -10.39 21.89
CA GLN A 115 1.23 -8.97 22.24
C GLN A 115 -0.18 -8.45 21.97
N THR A 116 -0.67 -7.61 22.88
CA THR A 116 -1.99 -6.96 22.76
C THR A 116 -1.82 -5.57 22.17
N ILE A 117 -2.54 -5.31 21.07
CA ILE A 117 -2.58 -4.00 20.40
C ILE A 117 -3.84 -3.26 20.85
N GLY A 118 -3.66 -2.10 21.48
CA GLY A 118 -4.73 -1.16 21.79
C GLY A 118 -4.78 -0.01 20.81
N ILE A 119 -5.98 0.41 20.40
CA ILE A 119 -6.19 1.58 19.56
C ILE A 119 -7.15 2.53 20.29
N ALA A 120 -6.60 3.66 20.75
CA ALA A 120 -7.33 4.74 21.41
C ALA A 120 -7.80 5.76 20.36
N GLY A 121 -9.08 5.68 20.01
CA GLY A 121 -9.73 6.43 18.94
C GLY A 121 -9.95 5.57 17.70
N VAL A 122 -11.21 5.30 17.35
CA VAL A 122 -11.62 4.53 16.16
C VAL A 122 -12.51 5.36 15.23
N GLY A 123 -12.07 6.60 15.01
CA GLY A 123 -12.45 7.38 13.84
C GLY A 123 -11.93 6.75 12.54
N LYS A 124 -11.89 7.52 11.45
CA LYS A 124 -11.50 7.01 10.12
C LYS A 124 -10.13 6.31 10.11
N MET A 125 -9.11 6.94 10.71
CA MET A 125 -7.75 6.39 10.70
C MET A 125 -7.60 5.22 11.70
N GLY A 126 -8.20 5.31 12.89
CA GLY A 126 -8.17 4.20 13.85
C GLY A 126 -8.85 2.94 13.31
N GLU A 127 -10.02 3.07 12.67
CA GLU A 127 -10.66 1.93 12.00
C GLU A 127 -9.83 1.43 10.81
N ALA A 128 -9.19 2.32 10.04
CA ALA A 128 -8.28 1.91 8.97
C ALA A 128 -7.09 1.10 9.49
N LEU A 129 -6.53 1.45 10.66
CA LEU A 129 -5.51 0.66 11.33
C LEU A 129 -6.04 -0.71 11.78
N VAL A 130 -7.22 -0.78 12.41
CA VAL A 130 -7.86 -2.07 12.77
C VAL A 130 -7.94 -2.98 11.53
N ARG A 131 -8.49 -2.45 10.43
CA ARG A 131 -8.62 -3.20 9.18
C ARG A 131 -7.27 -3.63 8.62
N GLY A 132 -6.29 -2.73 8.61
CA GLY A 132 -4.95 -3.02 8.14
C GLY A 132 -4.31 -4.15 8.94
N LEU A 133 -4.31 -4.06 10.27
CA LEU A 133 -3.73 -5.08 11.15
C LEU A 133 -4.35 -6.46 10.93
N LEU A 134 -5.66 -6.52 10.67
CA LEU A 134 -6.36 -7.76 10.33
C LEU A 134 -5.98 -8.30 8.94
N VAL A 135 -5.90 -7.43 7.92
CA VAL A 135 -5.48 -7.79 6.56
C VAL A 135 -4.04 -8.31 6.55
N GLY A 136 -3.13 -7.60 7.22
CA GLY A 136 -1.73 -7.96 7.36
C GLY A 136 -1.48 -9.13 8.32
N ARG A 137 -2.51 -9.57 9.05
CA ARG A 137 -2.43 -10.64 10.06
C ARG A 137 -1.33 -10.39 11.09
N VAL A 138 -1.15 -9.14 11.49
CA VAL A 138 -0.10 -8.72 12.43
C VAL A 138 -0.28 -9.41 13.78
N VAL A 139 -1.52 -9.48 14.26
CA VAL A 139 -1.93 -10.25 15.44
C VAL A 139 -3.33 -10.84 15.22
N PRO A 140 -3.73 -11.89 15.97
CA PRO A 140 -5.10 -12.36 15.96
C PRO A 140 -6.09 -11.26 16.37
N ALA A 141 -7.31 -11.27 15.82
CA ALA A 141 -8.34 -10.28 16.15
C ALA A 141 -8.64 -10.18 17.66
N THR A 142 -8.51 -11.30 18.38
CA THR A 142 -8.67 -11.40 19.84
C THR A 142 -7.61 -10.63 20.63
N ARG A 143 -6.52 -10.20 19.99
CA ARG A 143 -5.44 -9.39 20.57
C ARG A 143 -5.53 -7.92 20.18
N ILE A 144 -6.55 -7.51 19.44
CA ILE A 144 -6.81 -6.12 19.11
C ILE A 144 -7.93 -5.62 20.01
N LEU A 145 -7.67 -4.53 20.73
CA LEU A 145 -8.62 -3.84 21.58
C LEU A 145 -8.80 -2.42 21.09
N VAL A 146 -10.05 -1.94 21.08
CA VAL A 146 -10.36 -0.56 20.69
C VAL A 146 -11.07 0.19 21.83
N SER A 147 -10.82 1.48 21.92
CA SER A 147 -11.58 2.40 22.76
C SER A 147 -11.81 3.71 22.01
N ASP A 148 -12.88 4.41 22.32
CA ASP A 148 -13.21 5.70 21.70
C ASP A 148 -13.86 6.61 22.75
N ALA A 149 -13.73 7.92 22.58
CA ALA A 149 -14.42 8.91 23.40
C ALA A 149 -15.95 8.76 23.30
N VAL A 150 -16.45 8.17 22.21
CA VAL A 150 -17.84 7.78 22.02
C VAL A 150 -17.96 6.25 22.18
N PRO A 151 -18.41 5.72 23.33
CA PRO A 151 -18.40 4.28 23.60
C PRO A 151 -19.18 3.43 22.57
N SER A 152 -20.29 3.96 22.04
CA SER A 152 -21.06 3.29 20.99
C SER A 152 -20.25 3.08 19.71
N ARG A 153 -19.31 3.98 19.40
CA ARG A 153 -18.43 3.86 18.24
C ARG A 153 -17.40 2.74 18.40
N ALA A 154 -16.82 2.60 19.60
CA ALA A 154 -15.93 1.48 19.90
C ALA A 154 -16.66 0.13 19.77
N LYS A 155 -17.90 0.04 20.28
CA LYS A 155 -18.75 -1.16 20.18
C LYS A 155 -19.09 -1.51 18.73
N GLU A 156 -19.46 -0.52 17.92
CA GLU A 156 -19.74 -0.69 16.50
C GLU A 156 -18.52 -1.26 15.74
N VAL A 157 -17.35 -0.64 15.91
CA VAL A 157 -16.11 -1.06 15.24
C VAL A 157 -15.67 -2.45 15.70
N ALA A 158 -15.76 -2.73 16.99
CA ALA A 158 -15.46 -4.04 17.56
C ALA A 158 -16.35 -5.14 16.96
N ALA A 159 -17.67 -4.92 16.93
CA ALA A 159 -18.62 -5.86 16.35
C ALA A 159 -18.40 -6.07 14.85
N LYS A 160 -18.14 -4.99 14.11
CA LYS A 160 -17.92 -5.03 12.65
C LYS A 160 -16.68 -5.83 12.24
N HIS A 161 -15.60 -5.74 13.01
CA HIS A 161 -14.30 -6.32 12.66
C HIS A 161 -13.91 -7.55 13.50
N GLY A 162 -14.75 -7.94 14.47
CA GLY A 162 -14.49 -9.10 15.33
C GLY A 162 -13.32 -8.89 16.31
N VAL A 163 -13.09 -7.65 16.74
CA VAL A 163 -12.04 -7.28 17.72
C VAL A 163 -12.66 -6.97 19.08
N GLY A 164 -11.85 -6.87 20.13
CA GLY A 164 -12.33 -6.49 21.46
C GLY A 164 -12.51 -4.97 21.61
N HIS A 165 -13.32 -4.54 22.58
CA HIS A 165 -13.39 -3.15 23.01
C HIS A 165 -13.19 -3.03 24.52
N THR A 166 -12.87 -1.83 24.99
CA THR A 166 -12.83 -1.49 26.42
C THR A 166 -13.78 -0.34 26.72
N GLU A 167 -14.29 -0.29 27.97
CA GLU A 167 -15.23 0.76 28.40
C GLU A 167 -14.49 2.07 28.74
N SER A 168 -13.16 2.03 28.89
CA SER A 168 -12.34 3.23 29.10
C SER A 168 -10.96 3.14 28.43
N ILE A 169 -10.38 4.31 28.18
CA ILE A 169 -8.98 4.44 27.71
C ILE A 169 -7.97 3.96 28.75
N GLY A 170 -8.28 4.05 30.05
CA GLY A 170 -7.41 3.57 31.12
C GLY A 170 -7.34 2.04 31.15
N GLU A 171 -8.47 1.36 30.94
CA GLU A 171 -8.51 -0.09 30.77
C GLU A 171 -7.74 -0.53 29.52
N LEU A 172 -7.92 0.18 28.40
CA LEU A 172 -7.17 -0.06 27.17
C LEU A 172 -5.66 0.02 27.42
N ALA A 173 -5.21 1.10 28.06
CA ALA A 173 -3.80 1.34 28.38
C ALA A 173 -3.20 0.25 29.27
N ALA A 174 -3.95 -0.22 30.27
CA ALA A 174 -3.50 -1.26 31.18
C ALA A 174 -3.35 -2.64 30.50
N LYS A 175 -4.18 -2.93 29.49
CA LYS A 175 -4.17 -4.21 28.77
C LYS A 175 -3.16 -4.24 27.62
N SER A 176 -2.86 -3.09 27.02
CA SER A 176 -2.07 -3.00 25.78
C SER A 176 -0.56 -3.10 26.00
N ASP A 177 0.12 -3.79 25.10
CA ASP A 177 1.59 -3.80 24.98
C ASP A 177 2.05 -2.77 23.94
N LEU A 178 1.26 -2.59 22.88
CA LEU A 178 1.37 -1.52 21.91
C LEU A 178 0.09 -0.69 21.94
N LEU A 179 0.19 0.61 22.17
CA LEU A 179 -0.96 1.51 22.30
C LEU A 179 -0.89 2.61 21.24
N PHE A 180 -1.76 2.51 20.23
CA PHE A 180 -1.93 3.53 19.20
C PHE A 180 -2.83 4.66 19.71
N LEU A 181 -2.36 5.90 19.60
CA LEU A 181 -3.11 7.11 19.92
C LEU A 181 -3.62 7.72 18.62
N ALA A 182 -4.89 7.45 18.30
CA ALA A 182 -5.56 7.78 17.05
C ALA A 182 -6.68 8.83 17.23
N ALA A 183 -6.53 9.72 18.22
CA ALA A 183 -7.45 10.84 18.43
C ALA A 183 -7.06 12.06 17.59
N LYS A 184 -7.97 13.04 17.52
CA LYS A 184 -7.69 14.32 16.86
C LYS A 184 -6.67 15.11 17.69
N PRO A 185 -5.83 15.97 17.06
CA PRO A 185 -4.76 16.67 17.77
C PRO A 185 -5.23 17.46 19.01
N LYS A 186 -6.40 18.11 18.92
CA LYS A 186 -7.00 18.85 20.04
C LYS A 186 -7.41 18.01 21.24
N ASP A 187 -7.65 16.70 21.04
CA ASP A 187 -8.13 15.79 22.08
C ASP A 187 -6.96 15.00 22.72
N MET A 188 -5.74 15.20 22.22
CA MET A 188 -4.57 14.41 22.61
C MET A 188 -4.08 14.71 24.03
N ALA A 189 -4.23 15.94 24.53
CA ALA A 189 -3.86 16.27 25.91
C ALA A 189 -4.61 15.38 26.91
N ALA A 190 -5.94 15.46 26.86
CA ALA A 190 -6.83 14.71 27.74
C ALA A 190 -6.64 13.20 27.58
N LEU A 191 -6.39 12.72 26.36
CA LEU A 191 -6.14 11.31 26.09
C LEU A 191 -4.85 10.83 26.76
N VAL A 192 -3.72 11.54 26.57
CA VAL A 192 -2.42 11.14 27.12
C VAL A 192 -2.43 11.23 28.65
N GLU A 193 -3.05 12.28 29.21
CA GLU A 193 -3.25 12.42 30.66
C GLU A 193 -4.08 11.26 31.23
N GLY A 194 -5.16 10.88 30.55
CA GLY A 194 -6.04 9.79 30.98
C GLY A 194 -5.37 8.41 30.99
N ILE A 195 -4.28 8.21 30.23
CA ILE A 195 -3.53 6.94 30.20
C ILE A 195 -2.24 6.97 31.04
N ALA A 196 -1.74 8.15 31.42
CA ALA A 196 -0.39 8.33 31.98
C ALA A 196 -0.08 7.43 33.20
N THR A 197 -1.07 7.22 34.07
CA THR A 197 -0.91 6.38 35.28
C THR A 197 -1.29 4.92 35.06
N ARG A 198 -1.84 4.57 33.91
CA ARG A 198 -2.41 3.25 33.59
C ARG A 198 -1.57 2.44 32.60
N ILE A 199 -0.72 3.09 31.81
CA ILE A 199 0.18 2.40 30.88
C ILE A 199 1.20 1.51 31.61
N LYS A 200 1.56 0.39 30.99
CA LYS A 200 2.67 -0.45 31.43
C LYS A 200 3.98 0.31 31.24
N ARG A 201 4.99 0.07 32.10
CA ARG A 201 6.27 0.77 31.99
C ARG A 201 6.99 0.54 30.66
N ASP A 202 6.88 -0.68 30.11
CA ASP A 202 7.58 -1.07 28.89
C ASP A 202 6.70 -1.00 27.63
N SER A 203 5.44 -0.55 27.74
CA SER A 203 4.53 -0.47 26.58
C SER A 203 5.06 0.52 25.54
N LEU A 204 4.86 0.18 24.27
CA LEU A 204 5.15 1.06 23.15
C LEU A 204 3.93 1.92 22.84
N VAL A 205 4.02 3.23 23.09
CA VAL A 205 2.99 4.22 22.81
C VAL A 205 3.27 4.83 21.44
N ILE A 206 2.30 4.72 20.54
CA ILE A 206 2.46 5.04 19.12
C ILE A 206 1.46 6.15 18.77
N THR A 207 1.94 7.38 18.63
CA THR A 207 1.07 8.52 18.27
C THR A 207 1.03 8.71 16.76
N LEU A 208 -0.18 8.88 16.20
CA LEU A 208 -0.41 9.27 14.81
C LEU A 208 -1.11 10.62 14.68
N ALA A 209 -1.26 11.36 15.79
CA ALA A 209 -1.88 12.66 15.77
C ALA A 209 -1.00 13.67 15.03
N ALA A 210 -1.54 14.27 13.98
CA ALA A 210 -0.88 15.34 13.24
C ALA A 210 -0.49 16.47 14.21
N GLY A 211 0.79 16.85 14.18
CA GLY A 211 1.30 17.94 14.99
C GLY A 211 1.55 17.66 16.47
N VAL A 212 1.28 16.45 16.98
CA VAL A 212 1.66 16.06 18.34
C VAL A 212 3.04 15.44 18.32
N ARG A 213 4.04 16.16 18.85
CA ARG A 213 5.42 15.64 18.91
C ARG A 213 5.61 14.59 20.00
N THR A 214 6.56 13.68 19.78
CA THR A 214 6.98 12.66 20.76
C THR A 214 7.29 13.27 22.12
N ALA A 215 8.01 14.40 22.13
CA ALA A 215 8.40 15.11 23.35
C ALA A 215 7.20 15.52 24.25
N PHE A 216 6.06 15.86 23.65
CA PHE A 216 4.84 16.17 24.41
C PHE A 216 4.33 14.92 25.14
N VAL A 217 4.20 13.81 24.39
CA VAL A 217 3.71 12.54 24.93
C VAL A 217 4.66 12.04 26.04
N GLU A 218 5.97 12.05 25.79
CA GLU A 218 7.00 11.66 26.76
C GLU A 218 6.93 12.47 28.06
N LYS A 219 6.75 13.79 27.94
CA LYS A 219 6.62 14.69 29.09
C LYS A 219 5.42 14.31 29.95
N VAL A 220 4.24 14.13 29.35
CA VAL A 220 3.01 13.79 30.09
C VAL A 220 3.08 12.40 30.70
N LEU A 221 3.72 11.44 30.01
CA LEU A 221 3.90 10.08 30.54
C LEU A 221 4.97 9.98 31.63
N ALA A 222 5.74 11.04 31.89
CA ALA A 222 6.75 11.12 32.94
C ALA A 222 7.73 9.92 32.94
N GLY A 223 8.19 9.53 31.75
CA GLY A 223 9.13 8.42 31.57
C GLY A 223 8.51 7.01 31.65
N ARG A 224 7.18 6.88 31.71
CA ARG A 224 6.50 5.60 31.51
C ARG A 224 6.26 5.36 30.02
N GLY A 225 6.57 4.15 29.56
CA GLY A 225 6.37 3.77 28.17
C GLY A 225 7.41 4.37 27.22
N ARG A 226 7.47 3.77 26.04
CA ARG A 226 8.40 4.10 24.97
C ARG A 226 7.59 4.75 23.86
N VAL A 227 8.05 5.86 23.30
CA VAL A 227 7.21 6.67 22.40
C VAL A 227 7.72 6.64 20.97
N VAL A 228 6.83 6.37 20.02
CA VAL A 228 7.08 6.48 18.58
C VAL A 228 5.99 7.36 17.97
N ARG A 229 6.38 8.22 17.02
CA ARG A 229 5.41 8.94 16.18
C ARG A 229 5.38 8.31 14.80
N ILE A 230 4.19 8.06 14.29
CA ILE A 230 3.95 7.53 12.95
C ILE A 230 3.10 8.51 12.14
N MET A 231 3.20 8.41 10.82
CA MET A 231 2.32 9.08 9.88
C MET A 231 1.86 8.06 8.82
N PRO A 232 0.83 7.24 9.12
CA PRO A 232 0.24 6.32 8.16
C PRO A 232 -0.74 7.05 7.24
N ASN A 233 -1.32 6.32 6.29
CA ASN A 233 -2.42 6.82 5.47
C ASN A 233 -3.53 5.77 5.30
N LEU A 234 -4.70 6.21 4.83
CA LEU A 234 -5.90 5.38 4.73
C LEU A 234 -5.73 4.07 3.92
N PRO A 235 -4.92 4.01 2.85
CA PRO A 235 -4.61 2.76 2.13
C PRO A 235 -4.10 1.61 2.99
N CYS A 236 -3.59 1.85 4.21
CA CYS A 236 -3.22 0.76 5.13
C CYS A 236 -4.39 -0.19 5.43
N ALA A 237 -5.64 0.29 5.33
CA ALA A 237 -6.85 -0.52 5.55
C ALA A 237 -7.04 -1.66 4.53
N VAL A 238 -6.31 -1.62 3.41
CA VAL A 238 -6.30 -2.66 2.37
C VAL A 238 -4.90 -3.26 2.16
N GLY A 239 -3.97 -3.00 3.08
CA GLY A 239 -2.60 -3.52 3.02
C GLY A 239 -1.64 -2.75 2.11
N GLU A 240 -2.05 -1.59 1.60
CA GLU A 240 -1.28 -0.77 0.64
C GLU A 240 -0.92 0.60 1.23
N GLY A 241 -0.67 0.63 2.54
CA GLY A 241 -0.31 1.85 3.26
C GLY A 241 1.05 2.41 2.87
N ALA A 242 1.23 3.72 3.06
CA ALA A 242 2.53 4.35 3.13
C ALA A 242 2.66 5.02 4.50
N THR A 243 3.59 4.52 5.31
CA THR A 243 3.82 4.98 6.67
C THR A 243 5.25 5.49 6.81
N ALA A 244 5.42 6.70 7.33
CA ALA A 244 6.71 7.09 7.90
C ALA A 244 6.65 7.05 9.42
N PHE A 245 7.78 6.82 10.08
CA PHE A 245 7.86 6.87 11.54
C PHE A 245 9.14 7.52 12.04
N ALA A 246 9.08 8.05 13.25
CA ALA A 246 10.21 8.61 13.98
C ALA A 246 10.19 8.11 15.43
N LEU A 247 11.38 7.76 15.93
CA LEU A 247 11.57 7.33 17.30
C LEU A 247 11.59 8.55 18.25
N GLY A 248 10.89 8.45 19.38
CA GLY A 248 11.07 9.37 20.50
C GLY A 248 12.38 9.10 21.24
N LYS A 249 12.70 9.95 22.22
CA LYS A 249 13.86 9.78 23.11
C LYS A 249 13.75 8.55 24.00
N THR A 250 12.53 8.12 24.33
CA THR A 250 12.30 6.93 25.16
C THR A 250 12.23 5.62 24.36
N ALA A 251 12.22 5.69 23.04
CA ALA A 251 12.22 4.51 22.18
C ALA A 251 13.59 3.83 22.14
N MET A 252 13.56 2.53 21.90
CA MET A 252 14.73 1.66 21.80
C MET A 252 14.93 1.21 20.35
N GLU A 253 16.12 0.70 20.02
CA GLU A 253 16.45 0.26 18.65
C GLU A 253 15.49 -0.82 18.13
N HIS A 254 15.03 -1.74 18.98
CA HIS A 254 14.08 -2.77 18.57
C HIS A 254 12.65 -2.25 18.34
N ASP A 255 12.33 -1.03 18.77
CA ASP A 255 11.03 -0.40 18.44
C ASP A 255 10.97 -0.03 16.95
N ALA A 256 12.11 0.29 16.32
CA ALA A 256 12.16 0.49 14.88
C ALA A 256 11.81 -0.80 14.13
N LEU A 257 12.40 -1.94 14.54
CA LEU A 257 12.07 -3.24 13.98
C LEU A 257 10.59 -3.59 14.18
N THR A 258 10.03 -3.26 15.33
CA THR A 258 8.59 -3.44 15.60
C THR A 258 7.74 -2.62 14.64
N MET A 259 8.11 -1.36 14.35
CA MET A 259 7.41 -0.53 13.37
C MET A 259 7.53 -1.08 11.95
N GLU A 260 8.73 -1.54 11.58
CA GLU A 260 8.97 -2.15 10.28
C GLU A 260 8.14 -3.43 10.08
N GLU A 261 8.03 -4.25 11.11
CA GLU A 261 7.23 -5.48 11.10
C GLU A 261 5.73 -5.19 10.98
N ILE A 262 5.18 -4.30 11.81
CA ILE A 262 3.74 -3.96 11.76
C ILE A 262 3.38 -3.31 10.42
N PHE A 263 4.11 -2.26 10.04
CA PHE A 263 3.73 -1.44 8.90
C PHE A 263 4.17 -2.03 7.57
N GLY A 264 5.21 -2.86 7.56
CA GLY A 264 5.58 -3.67 6.40
C GLY A 264 4.55 -4.75 6.07
N ALA A 265 3.78 -5.22 7.06
CA ALA A 265 2.67 -6.15 6.82
C ALA A 265 1.42 -5.48 6.22
N ILE A 266 1.32 -4.14 6.29
CA ILE A 266 0.14 -3.37 5.85
C ILE A 266 0.48 -2.28 4.84
N GLY A 267 1.66 -2.37 4.21
CA GLY A 267 2.13 -1.43 3.21
C GLY A 267 3.65 -1.26 3.23
N ARG A 268 4.10 -0.06 2.88
CA ARG A 268 5.51 0.35 2.96
C ARG A 268 5.74 1.24 4.16
N VAL A 269 6.90 1.07 4.77
CA VAL A 269 7.31 1.79 5.97
C VAL A 269 8.72 2.34 5.81
N THR A 270 8.95 3.55 6.31
CA THR A 270 10.27 4.16 6.32
C THR A 270 10.50 4.94 7.62
N MET A 271 11.68 4.79 8.20
CA MET A 271 12.10 5.66 9.29
C MET A 271 12.56 7.01 8.75
N VAL A 272 12.19 8.09 9.43
CA VAL A 272 12.59 9.47 9.10
C VAL A 272 12.87 10.24 10.39
N GLU A 273 13.49 11.41 10.26
CA GLU A 273 13.57 12.35 11.38
C GLU A 273 12.17 12.91 11.70
N GLU A 274 11.87 13.14 12.98
CA GLU A 274 10.53 13.59 13.39
C GLU A 274 10.10 14.90 12.70
N ARG A 275 11.04 15.82 12.45
CA ARG A 275 10.78 17.10 11.75
C ARG A 275 10.27 16.91 10.31
N MET A 276 10.51 15.75 9.70
CA MET A 276 10.06 15.44 8.33
C MET A 276 8.60 14.97 8.31
N LEU A 277 8.01 14.58 9.43
CA LEU A 277 6.67 13.99 9.46
C LEU A 277 5.56 14.95 9.06
N ASP A 278 5.76 16.27 9.17
CA ASP A 278 4.79 17.25 8.69
C ASP A 278 4.79 17.31 7.14
N ALA A 279 5.97 17.18 6.51
CA ALA A 279 6.09 17.01 5.06
C ALA A 279 5.52 15.66 4.59
N VAL A 280 5.74 14.57 5.35
CA VAL A 280 5.09 13.28 5.09
C VAL A 280 3.57 13.40 5.17
N THR A 281 3.05 14.18 6.12
CA THR A 281 1.60 14.42 6.26
C THR A 281 1.06 15.07 4.99
N GLY A 282 1.70 16.12 4.48
CA GLY A 282 1.29 16.77 3.24
C GLY A 282 1.43 15.90 2.00
N LEU A 283 2.42 15.00 1.98
CA LEU A 283 2.69 14.10 0.86
C LEU A 283 1.81 12.84 0.88
N SER A 284 2.11 11.88 1.77
CA SER A 284 1.48 10.56 1.78
C SER A 284 0.25 10.50 2.68
N GLY A 285 0.16 11.36 3.71
CA GLY A 285 -1.01 11.46 4.59
C GLY A 285 -2.23 12.04 3.88
N SER A 286 -2.05 13.21 3.23
CA SER A 286 -3.06 13.87 2.39
C SER A 286 -3.15 13.29 0.97
N GLY A 287 -2.10 12.60 0.52
CA GLY A 287 -1.98 11.99 -0.81
C GLY A 287 -3.24 11.26 -1.30
N PRO A 288 -3.86 10.34 -0.52
CA PRO A 288 -5.08 9.66 -0.94
C PRO A 288 -6.22 10.61 -1.33
N GLY A 289 -6.33 11.77 -0.69
CA GLY A 289 -7.30 12.81 -1.05
C GLY A 289 -7.01 13.43 -2.42
N PHE A 290 -5.74 13.76 -2.69
CA PHE A 290 -5.31 14.32 -3.98
C PHE A 290 -5.44 13.30 -5.11
N ILE A 291 -5.07 12.05 -4.86
CA ILE A 291 -5.24 10.94 -5.80
C ILE A 291 -6.73 10.73 -6.11
N GLY A 292 -7.61 10.83 -5.11
CA GLY A 292 -9.07 10.78 -5.32
C GLY A 292 -9.59 11.92 -6.20
N ALA A 293 -9.11 13.16 -5.97
CA ALA A 293 -9.47 14.31 -6.79
C ALA A 293 -8.97 14.19 -8.24
N LEU A 294 -7.74 13.68 -8.43
CA LEU A 294 -7.18 13.39 -9.74
C LEU A 294 -7.99 12.32 -10.48
N ALA A 295 -8.32 11.21 -9.79
CA ALA A 295 -9.15 10.15 -10.36
C ALA A 295 -10.50 10.69 -10.83
N HIS A 296 -11.13 11.56 -10.02
CA HIS A 296 -12.38 12.22 -10.40
C HIS A 296 -12.21 13.05 -11.68
N ALA A 297 -11.17 13.89 -11.77
CA ALA A 297 -10.92 14.70 -12.96
C ALA A 297 -10.66 13.85 -14.22
N MET A 298 -9.95 12.73 -14.08
CA MET A 298 -9.70 11.78 -15.18
C MET A 298 -11.01 11.11 -15.64
N ILE A 299 -11.90 10.74 -14.72
CA ILE A 299 -13.21 10.17 -15.04
C ILE A 299 -14.05 11.17 -15.83
N GLU A 300 -14.07 12.44 -15.42
CA GLU A 300 -14.75 13.50 -16.17
C GLU A 300 -14.13 13.71 -17.55
N GLY A 301 -12.79 13.62 -17.67
CA GLY A 301 -12.11 13.64 -18.96
C GLY A 301 -12.52 12.50 -19.89
N GLY A 302 -12.61 11.28 -19.37
CA GLY A 302 -13.09 10.12 -20.11
C GLY A 302 -14.55 10.28 -20.57
N ALA A 303 -15.41 10.79 -19.69
CA ALA A 303 -16.81 11.05 -20.00
C ALA A 303 -16.99 12.11 -21.10
N ARG A 304 -16.25 13.23 -21.01
CA ARG A 304 -16.23 14.26 -22.07
C ARG A 304 -15.69 13.73 -23.41
N SER A 305 -14.89 12.67 -23.37
CA SER A 305 -14.36 12.00 -24.56
C SER A 305 -15.31 10.93 -25.11
N GLY A 306 -16.52 10.81 -24.56
CA GLY A 306 -17.58 9.92 -25.05
C GLY A 306 -17.72 8.59 -24.31
N LEU A 307 -16.94 8.33 -23.26
CA LEU A 307 -17.08 7.11 -22.47
C LEU A 307 -18.27 7.18 -21.51
N PRO A 308 -19.03 6.08 -21.31
CA PRO A 308 -19.91 5.96 -20.16
C PRO A 308 -19.13 6.15 -18.86
N ARG A 309 -19.72 6.84 -17.89
CA ARG A 309 -19.02 7.24 -16.65
C ARG A 309 -18.55 6.03 -15.83
N ASP A 310 -19.29 4.92 -15.86
CA ASP A 310 -18.93 3.69 -15.17
C ASP A 310 -17.73 2.98 -15.84
N VAL A 311 -17.63 3.05 -17.17
CA VAL A 311 -16.47 2.56 -17.93
C VAL A 311 -15.25 3.41 -17.62
N ALA A 312 -15.38 4.74 -17.66
CA ALA A 312 -14.30 5.66 -17.30
C ALA A 312 -13.81 5.42 -15.86
N TYR A 313 -14.73 5.24 -14.90
CA TYR A 313 -14.41 4.89 -13.52
C TYR A 313 -13.54 3.64 -13.42
N LYS A 314 -13.96 2.53 -14.04
CA LYS A 314 -13.22 1.26 -14.01
C LYS A 314 -11.82 1.40 -14.64
N LEU A 315 -11.73 2.05 -15.80
CA LEU A 315 -10.47 2.21 -16.52
C LEU A 315 -9.49 3.13 -15.77
N VAL A 316 -9.96 4.24 -15.21
CA VAL A 316 -9.11 5.18 -14.45
C VAL A 316 -8.53 4.49 -13.21
N LEU A 317 -9.36 3.83 -12.40
CA LEU A 317 -8.86 3.18 -11.18
C LEU A 317 -7.85 2.06 -11.50
N GLN A 318 -8.11 1.26 -12.52
CA GLN A 318 -7.17 0.21 -12.94
C GLN A 318 -5.88 0.79 -13.51
N THR A 319 -5.96 1.89 -14.27
CA THR A 319 -4.77 2.60 -14.81
C THR A 319 -3.92 3.14 -13.68
N MET A 320 -4.53 3.79 -12.69
CA MET A 320 -3.80 4.34 -11.54
C MET A 320 -3.13 3.23 -10.71
N LYS A 321 -3.87 2.15 -10.41
CA LYS A 321 -3.33 0.99 -9.68
C LYS A 321 -2.16 0.35 -10.43
N GLY A 322 -2.35 0.00 -11.70
CA GLY A 322 -1.33 -0.69 -12.49
C GLY A 322 -0.08 0.18 -12.74
N THR A 323 -0.26 1.49 -12.94
CA THR A 323 0.86 2.43 -13.09
C THR A 323 1.68 2.51 -11.81
N ALA A 324 1.02 2.61 -10.65
CA ALA A 324 1.72 2.60 -9.37
C ALA A 324 2.47 1.27 -9.16
N GLU A 325 1.80 0.12 -9.36
CA GLU A 325 2.42 -1.21 -9.24
C GLU A 325 3.64 -1.36 -10.16
N LEU A 326 3.57 -0.89 -11.41
CA LEU A 326 4.68 -0.96 -12.36
C LEU A 326 5.89 -0.17 -11.87
N LEU A 327 5.70 1.08 -11.43
CA LEU A 327 6.78 1.90 -10.88
C LEU A 327 7.40 1.27 -9.63
N LEU A 328 6.57 0.63 -8.80
CA LEU A 328 6.99 0.02 -7.54
C LEU A 328 7.78 -1.29 -7.73
N ILE A 329 7.47 -2.07 -8.77
CA ILE A 329 8.11 -3.36 -9.07
C ILE A 329 9.39 -3.15 -9.87
N ASP A 330 9.33 -2.34 -10.92
CA ASP A 330 10.46 -2.18 -11.85
C ASP A 330 11.47 -1.15 -11.35
N GLY A 331 11.11 -0.36 -10.33
CA GLY A 331 11.98 0.69 -9.78
C GLY A 331 12.30 1.80 -10.79
N LEU A 332 11.40 2.01 -11.76
CA LEU A 332 11.58 3.00 -12.82
C LEU A 332 11.40 4.41 -12.28
N GLU A 333 12.22 5.33 -12.78
CA GLU A 333 11.96 6.76 -12.61
C GLU A 333 10.64 7.14 -13.30
N PRO A 334 9.75 7.95 -12.69
CA PRO A 334 8.44 8.27 -13.26
C PRO A 334 8.50 8.85 -14.68
N MET A 335 9.47 9.74 -14.94
CA MET A 335 9.64 10.31 -16.29
C MET A 335 10.24 9.33 -17.30
N GLN A 336 10.85 8.23 -16.85
CA GLN A 336 11.20 7.13 -17.74
C GLN A 336 9.95 6.39 -18.20
N LEU A 337 9.02 6.09 -17.30
CA LEU A 337 7.74 5.49 -17.67
C LEU A 337 6.96 6.39 -18.65
N PHE A 338 6.94 7.70 -18.40
CA PHE A 338 6.37 8.66 -19.36
C PHE A 338 6.96 8.49 -20.76
N ARG A 339 8.30 8.47 -20.89
CA ARG A 339 8.98 8.29 -22.19
C ARG A 339 8.69 6.95 -22.86
N MET A 340 8.41 5.90 -22.09
CA MET A 340 8.05 4.58 -22.63
C MET A 340 6.67 4.58 -23.29
N VAL A 341 5.75 5.44 -22.84
CA VAL A 341 4.37 5.52 -23.35
C VAL A 341 4.19 6.67 -24.34
N ALA A 342 4.96 7.76 -24.19
CA ALA A 342 4.93 8.92 -25.07
C ALA A 342 5.67 8.64 -26.38
N THR A 343 4.91 8.26 -27.41
CA THR A 343 5.40 8.17 -28.79
C THR A 343 5.36 9.55 -29.47
N PRO A 344 6.31 9.87 -30.38
CA PRO A 344 6.30 11.14 -31.10
C PRO A 344 5.00 11.38 -31.88
N ASN A 345 4.41 12.55 -31.71
CA ASN A 345 3.08 12.95 -32.21
C ASN A 345 1.93 12.04 -31.71
N GLY A 346 2.15 11.30 -30.62
CA GLY A 346 1.18 10.39 -30.01
C GLY A 346 0.19 11.08 -29.08
N THR A 347 -0.80 10.31 -28.62
CA THR A 347 -1.87 10.80 -27.73
C THR A 347 -1.35 11.26 -26.37
N THR A 348 -0.34 10.57 -25.82
CA THR A 348 0.28 10.92 -24.54
C THR A 348 1.04 12.24 -24.62
N GLU A 349 1.77 12.50 -25.71
CA GLU A 349 2.48 13.76 -25.91
C GLU A 349 1.50 14.94 -26.06
N ALA A 350 0.42 14.74 -26.82
CA ALA A 350 -0.64 15.74 -26.95
C ALA A 350 -1.28 16.08 -25.59
N GLY A 351 -1.53 15.06 -24.75
CA GLY A 351 -2.03 15.26 -23.38
C GLY A 351 -1.03 15.98 -22.47
N TRP A 352 0.25 15.60 -22.54
CA TRP A 352 1.33 16.22 -21.76
C TRP A 352 1.49 17.70 -22.08
N LYS A 353 1.46 18.07 -23.36
CA LYS A 353 1.52 19.48 -23.78
C LYS A 353 0.43 20.33 -23.13
N VAL A 354 -0.80 19.82 -23.04
CA VAL A 354 -1.90 20.52 -22.34
C VAL A 354 -1.62 20.61 -20.83
N MET A 355 -1.05 19.57 -20.22
CA MET A 355 -0.67 19.61 -18.80
C MET A 355 0.38 20.69 -18.53
N GLU A 356 1.38 20.82 -19.40
CA GLU A 356 2.42 21.86 -19.30
C GLU A 356 1.85 23.26 -19.50
N GLU A 357 1.05 23.48 -20.55
CA GLU A 357 0.38 24.76 -20.82
C GLU A 357 -0.54 25.21 -19.67
N ARG A 358 -1.11 24.26 -18.93
CA ARG A 358 -1.97 24.52 -17.76
C ARG A 358 -1.19 24.57 -16.44
N GLY A 359 0.13 24.38 -16.44
CA GLY A 359 0.94 24.40 -15.22
C GLY A 359 0.63 23.26 -14.25
N VAL A 360 0.18 22.10 -14.75
CA VAL A 360 -0.19 20.96 -13.89
C VAL A 360 0.99 20.45 -13.07
N PRO A 361 2.22 20.28 -13.61
CA PRO A 361 3.35 19.82 -12.80
C PRO A 361 3.66 20.74 -11.60
N SER A 362 3.67 22.05 -11.81
CA SER A 362 3.88 23.02 -10.72
C SER A 362 2.73 23.00 -9.73
N ALA A 363 1.48 22.96 -10.20
CA ALA A 363 0.31 22.90 -9.32
C ALA A 363 0.33 21.67 -8.40
N ILE A 364 0.72 20.50 -8.91
CA ILE A 364 0.85 19.27 -8.09
C ILE A 364 1.94 19.47 -7.02
N SER A 365 3.09 20.03 -7.39
CA SER A 365 4.16 20.33 -6.42
C SER A 365 3.68 21.30 -5.33
N ASP A 366 3.03 22.39 -5.72
CA ASP A 366 2.54 23.42 -4.81
C ASP A 366 1.46 22.89 -3.86
N VAL A 367 0.60 21.98 -4.31
CA VAL A 367 -0.38 21.28 -3.45
C VAL A 367 0.32 20.55 -2.30
N ILE A 368 1.40 19.83 -2.58
CA ILE A 368 2.15 19.10 -1.53
C ILE A 368 2.83 20.09 -0.57
N VAL A 369 3.42 21.17 -1.09
CA VAL A 369 4.06 22.20 -0.26
C VAL A 369 3.02 22.86 0.66
N ALA A 370 1.87 23.25 0.13
CA ALA A 370 0.79 23.88 0.89
C ALA A 370 0.22 22.95 1.97
N ALA A 371 -0.01 21.67 1.63
CA ALA A 371 -0.49 20.68 2.59
C ALA A 371 0.52 20.43 3.74
N SER A 372 1.81 20.39 3.39
CA SER A 372 2.91 20.24 4.36
C SER A 372 3.01 21.45 5.29
N ALA A 373 2.89 22.66 4.73
CA ALA A 373 2.88 23.90 5.51
C ALA A 373 1.70 23.92 6.51
N ARG A 374 0.50 23.55 6.06
CA ARG A 374 -0.67 23.48 6.95
C ARG A 374 -0.50 22.43 8.06
N ALA A 375 0.13 21.30 7.75
CA ALA A 375 0.45 20.29 8.78
C ALA A 375 1.39 20.85 9.86
N ALA A 376 2.40 21.63 9.47
CA ALA A 376 3.32 22.29 10.40
C ALA A 376 2.62 23.38 11.23
N GLU A 377 1.70 24.16 10.64
CA GLU A 377 0.88 25.15 11.37
C GLU A 377 0.03 24.48 12.46
N LEU A 378 -0.66 23.38 12.12
CA LEU A 378 -1.45 22.61 13.08
C LEU A 378 -0.59 22.09 14.24
N ALA A 379 0.65 21.68 13.96
CA ALA A 379 1.61 21.30 14.99
C ALA A 379 1.95 22.45 15.94
N ALA A 380 2.19 23.65 15.38
CA ALA A 380 2.49 24.83 16.17
C ALA A 380 1.30 25.31 17.02
N GLU A 381 0.06 25.20 16.50
CA GLU A 381 -1.17 25.49 17.25
C GLU A 381 -1.32 24.56 18.46
N VAL A 382 -1.08 23.26 18.26
CA VAL A 382 -1.07 22.23 19.32
C VAL A 382 -0.01 22.58 20.36
N ASP A 383 1.24 22.83 19.98
CA ASP A 383 2.30 23.16 20.95
C ASP A 383 1.97 24.37 21.82
N LYS A 384 1.34 25.41 21.23
CA LYS A 384 0.94 26.61 21.97
C LYS A 384 -0.17 26.34 22.98
N GLY A 385 -1.12 25.45 22.65
CA GLY A 385 -2.20 25.07 23.56
C GLY A 385 -1.76 24.18 24.73
N HIS A 386 -0.58 23.55 24.64
CA HIS A 386 -0.02 22.67 25.67
C HIS A 386 1.14 23.29 26.47
N LYS A 387 1.54 24.53 26.15
CA LYS A 387 2.44 25.35 26.97
C LYS A 387 1.62 26.13 27.98
#